data_AF-A0AA38J749-F1
#
_entry.id   AF-A0AA38J749-F1
#
_cell.length_a   1.000
_cell.length_b   1.000
_cell.length_c   1.000
_cell.angle_alpha   90.00
_cell.angle_beta   90.00
_cell.angle_gamma   90.00
#
_symmetry.space_group_name_H-M   'P 1'
#
loop_
_entity.id
_entity.type
_entity.pdbx_description
1 polymer ?
#
loop_
_entity_poly.entity_id
_entity_poly.type
_entity_poly.pdbx_seq_one_letter_code
_entity_poly.pdbx_strand_id
1 'polypeptide(L)'
;MDTTKSNIEMLSEDQNGEVDYEAWRFKIILIIKSKKCFDCVIGAEPKPSGDPNQKEVKEWLDKDVEAQTIISLNVSKKIAKHIMCCKTLQQMFEKLEYLYGKKSDYEIEGLQRKFFGFLFDSTKSAVENCNEIQQLAQDLSAQDGNDYEQWAMTRMLTILPQRLYHFRTSWDNVTGNQRTISNLIEKLRLEED
;
A
#
# COMPACT_ATOMS: atom_id res chain seq x y z
N MET A 1 -5.31 -28.90 -14.98
CA MET A 1 -4.96 -29.32 -13.62
C MET A 1 -5.05 -28.07 -12.76
N ASP A 2 -6.20 -27.88 -12.11
CA ASP A 2 -6.51 -26.71 -11.28
C ASP A 2 -5.88 -26.88 -9.89
N THR A 3 -4.67 -26.37 -9.72
CA THR A 3 -3.88 -26.52 -8.49
C THR A 3 -3.89 -25.25 -7.64
N THR A 4 -5.04 -24.61 -7.47
CA THR A 4 -5.16 -23.50 -6.52
C THR A 4 -6.48 -23.54 -5.76
N LYS A 5 -6.85 -24.72 -5.25
CA LYS A 5 -7.57 -24.77 -3.95
C LYS A 5 -6.55 -24.48 -2.85
N SER A 6 -6.02 -23.27 -2.84
CA SER A 6 -5.40 -22.74 -1.64
C SER A 6 -6.55 -22.53 -0.66
N ASN A 7 -6.51 -23.21 0.49
CA ASN A 7 -7.40 -22.93 1.61
C ASN A 7 -7.12 -21.50 2.09
N ILE A 8 -7.68 -20.52 1.40
CA ILE A 8 -7.67 -19.14 1.84
C ILE A 8 -8.66 -19.10 2.99
N GLU A 9 -8.20 -18.54 4.09
CA GLU A 9 -9.04 -18.24 5.21
C GLU A 9 -10.12 -17.25 4.74
N MET A 10 -11.38 -17.69 4.83
CA MET A 10 -12.53 -16.92 4.42
C MET A 10 -12.59 -15.62 5.23
N LEU A 11 -12.90 -14.49 4.59
CA LEU A 11 -13.19 -13.25 5.31
C LEU A 11 -14.47 -13.48 6.14
N SER A 12 -14.30 -13.57 7.44
CA SER A 12 -15.38 -13.74 8.40
C SER A 12 -15.14 -12.87 9.61
N GLU A 13 -16.24 -12.41 10.19
CA GLU A 13 -16.22 -11.76 11.49
C GLU A 13 -15.93 -12.81 12.58
N ASP A 14 -15.10 -12.46 13.55
CA ASP A 14 -14.85 -13.27 14.74
C ASP A 14 -16.01 -13.16 15.75
N GLN A 15 -15.86 -13.78 16.91
CA GLN A 15 -16.86 -13.75 17.99
C GLN A 15 -17.14 -12.34 18.55
N ASN A 16 -16.25 -11.38 18.31
CA ASN A 16 -16.39 -9.98 18.71
C ASN A 16 -16.87 -9.09 17.56
N GLY A 17 -17.06 -9.64 16.35
CA GLY A 17 -17.42 -8.89 15.16
C GLY A 17 -16.25 -8.25 14.42
N GLU A 18 -15.00 -8.56 14.81
CA GLU A 18 -13.78 -8.06 14.17
C GLU A 18 -13.43 -8.87 12.93
N VAL A 19 -12.79 -8.22 11.96
CA VAL A 19 -12.42 -8.83 10.66
C VAL A 19 -10.95 -8.53 10.39
N ASP A 20 -10.13 -9.56 10.15
CA ASP A 20 -8.74 -9.39 9.69
C ASP A 20 -8.70 -9.10 8.18
N TYR A 21 -9.15 -7.90 7.82
CA TYR A 21 -9.31 -7.49 6.44
C TYR A 21 -7.97 -7.35 5.71
N GLU A 22 -6.94 -6.81 6.34
CA GLU A 22 -5.63 -6.58 5.70
C GLU A 22 -4.95 -7.89 5.29
N ALA A 23 -4.91 -8.88 6.19
CA ALA A 23 -4.31 -10.17 5.88
C ALA A 23 -5.10 -10.91 4.79
N TRP A 24 -6.42 -10.82 4.80
CA TRP A 24 -7.26 -11.39 3.76
C TRP A 24 -7.07 -10.68 2.41
N ARG A 25 -7.09 -9.34 2.41
CA ARG A 25 -6.93 -8.48 1.23
C ARG A 25 -5.62 -8.78 0.53
N PHE A 26 -4.53 -8.89 1.28
CA PHE A 26 -3.22 -9.30 0.76
C PHE A 26 -3.28 -10.65 0.03
N LYS A 27 -3.88 -11.68 0.66
CA LYS A 27 -4.01 -13.03 0.07
C LYS A 27 -4.84 -13.00 -1.22
N ILE A 28 -5.97 -12.28 -1.24
CA ILE A 28 -6.83 -12.17 -2.42
C ILE A 28 -6.13 -11.44 -3.56
N ILE A 29 -5.46 -10.31 -3.28
CA ILE A 29 -4.71 -9.56 -4.28
C ILE A 29 -3.65 -10.44 -4.94
N LEU A 30 -2.94 -11.27 -4.16
CA LEU A 30 -1.93 -12.18 -4.69
C LEU A 30 -2.53 -13.19 -5.68
N ILE A 31 -3.72 -13.71 -5.40
CA ILE A 31 -4.41 -14.66 -6.28
C ILE A 31 -4.87 -13.97 -7.55
N ILE A 32 -5.52 -12.81 -7.43
CA ILE A 32 -5.99 -12.05 -8.59
C ILE A 32 -4.80 -11.66 -9.49
N LYS A 33 -3.64 -11.31 -8.91
CA LYS A 33 -2.37 -11.10 -9.64
C LYS A 33 -1.92 -12.35 -10.37
N SER A 34 -1.93 -13.52 -9.72
CA SER A 34 -1.55 -14.79 -10.37
C SER A 34 -2.47 -15.16 -11.54
N LYS A 35 -3.72 -14.71 -11.50
CA LYS A 35 -4.72 -14.88 -12.56
C LYS A 35 -4.69 -13.77 -13.63
N LYS A 36 -3.75 -12.81 -13.54
CA LYS A 36 -3.65 -11.67 -14.47
C LYS A 36 -4.94 -10.84 -14.59
N CYS A 37 -5.70 -10.79 -13.48
CA CYS A 37 -6.95 -10.03 -13.37
C CYS A 37 -6.79 -8.78 -12.50
N PHE A 38 -5.56 -8.47 -12.06
CA PHE A 38 -5.30 -7.40 -11.09
C PHE A 38 -5.61 -6.00 -11.62
N ASP A 39 -5.45 -5.79 -12.92
CA ASP A 39 -5.70 -4.49 -13.54
C ASP A 39 -7.17 -4.07 -13.46
N CYS A 40 -8.09 -5.02 -13.30
CA CYS A 40 -9.51 -4.79 -13.01
C CYS A 40 -9.78 -4.33 -11.55
N VAL A 41 -8.87 -4.62 -10.60
CA VAL A 41 -9.01 -4.24 -9.17
C VAL A 41 -8.64 -2.78 -8.97
N ILE A 42 -7.51 -2.35 -9.55
CA ILE A 42 -6.93 -1.02 -9.34
C ILE A 42 -7.53 0.05 -10.28
N GLY A 43 -8.47 -0.31 -11.14
CA GLY A 43 -9.07 0.59 -12.13
C GLY A 43 -8.12 1.03 -13.25
N ALA A 44 -6.96 0.37 -13.40
CA ALA A 44 -5.96 0.70 -14.41
C ALA A 44 -6.41 0.29 -15.83
N GLU A 45 -7.19 -0.80 -15.95
CA GLU A 45 -7.93 -1.16 -17.17
C GLU A 45 -9.40 -0.72 -17.00
N PRO A 46 -9.77 0.52 -17.38
CA PRO A 46 -11.18 0.93 -17.37
C PRO A 46 -11.96 0.03 -18.32
N LYS A 47 -13.19 -0.33 -17.93
CA LYS A 47 -14.07 -1.13 -18.77
C LYS A 47 -14.16 -0.52 -20.18
N PRO A 48 -13.77 -1.25 -21.24
CA PRO A 48 -13.82 -0.71 -22.59
C PRO A 48 -15.26 -0.36 -22.99
N SER A 49 -15.44 0.77 -23.66
CA SER A 49 -16.74 1.19 -24.21
C SER A 49 -16.97 0.49 -25.55
N GLY A 50 -18.08 -0.23 -25.70
CA GLY A 50 -18.37 -0.96 -26.93
C GLY A 50 -19.41 -2.07 -26.79
N ASP A 51 -19.61 -2.81 -27.88
CA ASP A 51 -20.46 -4.00 -27.89
C ASP A 51 -19.83 -5.10 -26.99
N PRO A 52 -20.59 -5.73 -26.08
CA PRO A 52 -20.11 -6.84 -25.24
C PRO A 52 -19.47 -8.01 -26.00
N ASN A 53 -19.76 -8.16 -27.29
CA ASN A 53 -19.19 -9.21 -28.13
C ASN A 53 -17.86 -8.81 -28.77
N GLN A 54 -17.43 -7.56 -28.65
CA GLN A 54 -16.09 -7.16 -29.04
C GLN A 54 -15.08 -7.91 -28.18
N LYS A 55 -14.04 -8.44 -28.84
CA LYS A 55 -13.03 -9.30 -28.21
C LYS A 55 -12.46 -8.68 -26.93
N GLU A 56 -12.10 -7.40 -26.98
CA GLU A 56 -11.51 -6.66 -25.86
C GLU A 56 -12.50 -6.47 -24.69
N VAL A 57 -13.77 -6.14 -24.99
CA VAL A 57 -14.82 -6.00 -23.98
C VAL A 57 -15.11 -7.34 -23.31
N LYS A 58 -15.16 -8.42 -24.11
CA LYS A 58 -15.39 -9.78 -23.62
C LYS A 58 -14.24 -10.28 -22.75
N GLU A 59 -13.00 -10.10 -23.20
CA GLU A 59 -11.81 -10.47 -22.42
C GLU A 59 -11.76 -9.73 -21.07
N TRP A 60 -12.11 -8.44 -21.06
CA TRP A 60 -12.23 -7.68 -19.82
C TRP A 60 -13.33 -8.23 -18.90
N LEU A 61 -14.51 -8.52 -19.45
CA LEU A 61 -15.63 -9.09 -18.70
C LEU A 61 -15.30 -10.47 -18.11
N ASP A 62 -14.61 -11.31 -18.86
CA ASP A 62 -14.20 -12.65 -18.42
C ASP A 62 -13.21 -12.54 -17.24
N LYS A 63 -12.22 -11.64 -17.31
CA LYS A 63 -11.29 -11.35 -16.20
C LYS A 63 -12.02 -10.80 -14.96
N ASP A 64 -12.92 -9.86 -15.16
CA ASP A 64 -13.69 -9.24 -14.08
C ASP A 64 -14.57 -10.29 -13.37
N VAL A 65 -15.26 -11.15 -14.13
CA VAL A 65 -16.08 -12.25 -13.58
C VAL A 65 -15.22 -13.28 -12.84
N GLU A 66 -14.05 -13.65 -13.37
CA GLU A 66 -13.14 -14.57 -12.68
C GLU A 66 -12.71 -14.01 -11.32
N ALA A 67 -12.35 -12.73 -11.27
CA ALA A 67 -11.96 -12.08 -10.03
C ALA A 67 -13.12 -11.87 -9.05
N GLN A 68 -14.32 -11.50 -9.53
CA GLN A 68 -15.53 -11.43 -8.70
C GLN A 68 -15.85 -12.79 -8.07
N THR A 69 -15.64 -13.87 -8.82
CA THR A 69 -15.81 -15.26 -8.34
C THR A 69 -14.82 -15.57 -7.22
N ILE A 70 -13.55 -15.17 -7.37
CA ILE A 70 -12.52 -15.34 -6.33
C ILE A 70 -12.95 -14.65 -5.03
N ILE A 71 -13.40 -13.39 -5.07
CA ILE A 71 -13.87 -12.71 -3.86
C ILE A 71 -15.08 -13.43 -3.28
N SER A 72 -16.08 -13.72 -4.10
CA SER A 72 -17.36 -14.29 -3.65
C SER A 72 -17.20 -15.64 -2.95
N LEU A 73 -16.23 -16.45 -3.37
CA LEU A 73 -15.93 -17.74 -2.75
C LEU A 73 -15.09 -17.64 -1.46
N ASN A 74 -14.48 -16.48 -1.20
CA ASN A 74 -13.56 -16.27 -0.08
C ASN A 74 -14.07 -15.25 0.94
N VAL A 75 -15.38 -14.97 0.94
CA VAL A 75 -16.07 -14.18 1.96
C VAL A 75 -17.18 -14.99 2.62
N SER A 76 -17.49 -14.70 3.87
CA SER A 76 -18.61 -15.34 4.57
C SER A 76 -19.96 -14.98 3.94
N LYS A 77 -20.99 -15.80 4.18
CA LYS A 77 -22.36 -15.54 3.70
C LYS A 77 -22.91 -14.18 4.16
N LYS A 78 -22.49 -13.69 5.34
CA LYS A 78 -22.89 -12.37 5.84
C LYS A 78 -22.25 -11.27 5.00
N ILE A 79 -20.95 -11.35 4.76
CA ILE A 79 -20.20 -10.40 3.94
C ILE A 79 -20.65 -10.42 2.48
N ALA A 80 -20.93 -11.60 1.92
CA ALA A 80 -21.42 -11.76 0.55
C ALA A 80 -22.69 -10.93 0.28
N LYS A 81 -23.58 -10.77 1.27
CA LYS A 81 -24.80 -9.94 1.14
C LYS A 81 -24.49 -8.46 0.96
N HIS A 82 -23.35 -7.98 1.43
CA HIS A 82 -22.95 -6.57 1.28
C HIS A 82 -22.44 -6.25 -0.13
N ILE A 83 -21.90 -7.24 -0.84
CA ILE A 83 -21.26 -7.08 -2.14
C ILE A 83 -22.05 -7.67 -3.31
N MET A 84 -23.14 -8.39 -3.05
CA MET A 84 -23.96 -9.05 -4.09
C MET A 84 -24.61 -8.10 -5.11
N CYS A 85 -24.74 -6.81 -4.78
CA CYS A 85 -25.29 -5.79 -5.68
C CYS A 85 -24.20 -5.07 -6.50
N CYS A 86 -22.92 -5.31 -6.22
CA CYS A 86 -21.81 -4.75 -6.97
C CYS A 86 -21.76 -5.39 -8.37
N LYS A 87 -21.50 -4.57 -9.39
CA LYS A 87 -21.51 -4.99 -10.80
C LYS A 87 -20.13 -5.34 -11.34
N THR A 88 -19.09 -4.84 -10.69
CA THR A 88 -17.69 -5.03 -11.07
C THR A 88 -16.89 -5.44 -9.85
N LEU A 89 -15.75 -6.09 -10.09
CA LEU A 89 -14.75 -6.40 -9.07
C LEU A 89 -14.36 -5.15 -8.27
N GLN A 90 -14.13 -4.04 -8.98
CA GLN A 90 -13.80 -2.76 -8.38
C GLN A 90 -14.85 -2.34 -7.34
N GLN A 91 -16.13 -2.39 -7.69
CA GLN A 91 -17.22 -2.04 -6.76
C GLN A 91 -17.27 -3.00 -5.56
N MET A 92 -16.94 -4.28 -5.73
CA MET A 92 -16.86 -5.22 -4.61
C MET A 92 -15.72 -4.82 -3.66
N PHE A 93 -14.53 -4.52 -4.19
CA PHE A 93 -13.38 -4.09 -3.39
C PHE A 93 -13.65 -2.78 -2.67
N GLU A 94 -14.11 -1.73 -3.36
CA GLU A 94 -14.47 -0.44 -2.76
C GLU A 94 -15.48 -0.61 -1.63
N LYS A 95 -16.47 -1.49 -1.81
CA LYS A 95 -17.48 -1.78 -0.79
C LYS A 95 -16.90 -2.49 0.43
N LEU A 96 -16.00 -3.46 0.22
CA LEU A 96 -15.33 -4.17 1.32
C LEU A 96 -14.34 -3.28 2.05
N GLU A 97 -13.60 -2.45 1.32
CA GLU A 97 -12.68 -1.45 1.86
C GLU A 97 -13.45 -0.43 2.71
N TYR A 98 -14.61 0.04 2.25
CA TYR A 98 -15.48 0.92 3.04
C TYR A 98 -15.99 0.28 4.35
N LEU A 99 -16.27 -1.03 4.34
CA LEU A 99 -16.88 -1.73 5.47
C LEU A 99 -15.86 -2.26 6.48
N TYR A 100 -14.73 -2.76 5.99
CA TYR A 100 -13.76 -3.56 6.73
C TYR A 100 -12.32 -3.07 6.56
N GLY A 101 -12.06 -2.24 5.55
CA GLY A 101 -10.80 -1.52 5.45
C GLY A 101 -10.62 -0.61 6.65
N LYS A 102 -9.41 -0.57 7.18
CA LYS A 102 -8.99 0.60 7.97
C LYS A 102 -9.05 1.79 7.01
N LYS A 103 -9.50 2.97 7.47
CA LYS A 103 -9.82 4.12 6.59
C LYS A 103 -8.55 4.59 5.85
N SER A 104 -8.20 3.94 4.75
CA SER A 104 -6.90 4.06 4.09
C SER A 104 -6.71 5.44 3.45
N ASP A 105 -7.73 6.11 2.92
CA ASP A 105 -7.53 7.47 2.37
C ASP A 105 -7.28 8.54 3.45
N TYR A 106 -8.00 8.51 4.58
CA TYR A 106 -7.76 9.47 5.68
C TYR A 106 -6.47 9.15 6.44
N GLU A 107 -6.09 7.86 6.50
CA GLU A 107 -4.84 7.39 7.09
C GLU A 107 -3.64 7.68 6.18
N ILE A 108 -3.75 7.49 4.86
CA ILE A 108 -2.73 7.88 3.87
C ILE A 108 -2.57 9.39 3.85
N GLU A 109 -3.64 10.18 3.72
CA GLU A 109 -3.55 11.64 3.81
C GLU A 109 -2.97 12.08 5.17
N GLY A 110 -3.35 11.41 6.25
CA GLY A 110 -2.81 11.66 7.58
C GLY A 110 -1.31 11.36 7.67
N LEU A 111 -0.86 10.25 7.11
CA LEU A 111 0.55 9.86 7.02
C LEU A 111 1.33 10.82 6.12
N GLN A 112 0.78 11.22 4.98
CA GLN A 112 1.36 12.22 4.09
C GLN A 112 1.52 13.55 4.81
N ARG A 113 0.48 14.03 5.52
CA ARG A 113 0.56 15.27 6.32
C ARG A 113 1.62 15.17 7.41
N LYS A 114 1.74 14.02 8.10
CA LYS A 114 2.80 13.79 9.09
C LYS A 114 4.18 13.77 8.46
N PHE A 115 4.35 13.11 7.32
CA PHE A 115 5.63 12.98 6.61
C PHE A 115 6.13 14.31 6.04
N PHE A 116 5.27 15.02 5.30
CA PHE A 116 5.61 16.33 4.72
C PHE A 116 5.64 17.45 5.77
N GLY A 117 4.83 17.33 6.82
CA GLY A 117 4.78 18.29 7.93
C GLY A 117 5.80 18.03 9.05
N PHE A 118 6.57 16.94 8.98
CA PHE A 118 7.54 16.59 10.02
C PHE A 118 8.55 17.74 10.23
N LEU A 119 8.75 18.12 11.49
CA LEU A 119 9.74 19.11 11.92
C LEU A 119 10.71 18.45 12.89
N PHE A 120 11.96 18.89 12.86
CA PHE A 120 12.99 18.36 13.74
C PHE A 120 12.65 18.62 15.21
N ASP A 121 12.56 17.53 15.98
CA ASP A 121 12.41 17.57 17.43
C ASP A 121 13.79 17.74 18.08
N SER A 122 14.03 18.93 18.64
CA SER A 122 15.29 19.27 19.30
C SER A 122 15.56 18.49 20.59
N THR A 123 14.57 17.77 21.12
CA THR A 123 14.74 16.91 22.30
C THR A 123 15.28 15.52 21.97
N LYS A 124 15.32 15.16 20.68
CA LYS A 124 15.81 13.88 20.15
C LYS A 124 17.11 14.07 19.37
N SER A 125 17.87 12.99 19.20
CA SER A 125 18.99 12.93 18.26
C SER A 125 18.51 13.05 16.80
N ALA A 126 19.40 13.42 15.89
CA ALA A 126 19.09 13.46 14.47
C ALA A 126 18.85 12.06 13.91
N VAL A 127 19.53 11.04 14.44
CA VAL A 127 19.24 9.64 14.12
C VAL A 127 17.81 9.25 14.49
N GLU A 128 17.34 9.60 15.69
CA GLU A 128 15.95 9.34 16.11
C GLU A 128 14.93 10.05 15.22
N ASN A 129 15.16 11.33 14.91
CA ASN A 129 14.32 12.08 13.97
C ASN A 129 14.28 11.42 12.58
N CYS A 130 15.43 10.93 12.08
CA CYS A 130 15.50 10.25 10.78
C CYS A 130 14.74 8.92 10.81
N ASN A 131 14.83 8.14 11.88
CA ASN A 131 14.09 6.89 12.04
C ASN A 131 12.57 7.11 11.99
N GLU A 132 12.06 8.19 12.58
CA GLU A 132 10.63 8.53 12.49
C GLU A 132 10.19 8.86 11.06
N ILE A 133 11.01 9.58 10.30
CA ILE A 133 10.76 9.81 8.86
C ILE A 133 10.79 8.50 8.08
N GLN A 134 11.75 7.61 8.36
CA GLN A 134 11.83 6.31 7.71
C GLN A 134 10.59 5.47 8.00
N GLN A 135 10.12 5.45 9.25
CA GLN A 135 8.92 4.74 9.63
C GLN A 135 7.69 5.27 8.89
N LEU A 136 7.52 6.60 8.82
CA LEU A 136 6.42 7.22 8.06
C LEU A 136 6.46 6.85 6.58
N ALA A 137 7.64 6.75 5.97
CA ALA A 137 7.80 6.32 4.58
C ALA A 137 7.44 4.83 4.40
N GLN A 138 7.86 3.97 5.33
CA GLN A 138 7.50 2.54 5.33
C GLN A 138 6.01 2.33 5.53
N ASP A 139 5.39 3.10 6.42
CA ASP A 139 3.95 3.08 6.65
C ASP A 139 3.20 3.49 5.36
N LEU A 140 3.65 4.53 4.66
CA LEU A 140 3.09 4.93 3.35
C LEU A 140 3.26 3.82 2.31
N SER A 141 4.45 3.23 2.19
CA SER A 141 4.73 2.12 1.27
C SER A 141 3.85 0.89 1.55
N ALA A 142 3.53 0.63 2.81
CA ALA A 142 2.65 -0.47 3.18
C ALA A 142 1.20 -0.25 2.73
N GLN A 143 0.76 1.01 2.62
CA GLN A 143 -0.61 1.34 2.22
C GLN A 143 -0.83 1.24 0.70
N ASP A 144 0.10 1.76 -0.11
CA ASP A 144 -0.09 1.88 -1.56
C ASP A 144 0.88 1.04 -2.41
N GLY A 145 1.87 0.40 -1.80
CA GLY A 145 2.88 -0.41 -2.48
C GLY A 145 3.95 0.39 -3.23
N ASN A 146 3.99 1.72 -3.09
CA ASN A 146 5.01 2.58 -3.69
C ASN A 146 6.30 2.61 -2.86
N ASP A 147 7.41 2.92 -3.51
CA ASP A 147 8.70 3.14 -2.85
C ASP A 147 8.92 4.64 -2.57
N TYR A 148 9.11 4.96 -1.29
CA TYR A 148 9.32 6.33 -0.79
C TYR A 148 10.76 6.59 -0.30
N GLU A 149 11.71 5.69 -0.55
CA GLU A 149 13.07 5.78 0.02
C GLU A 149 13.78 7.11 -0.34
N GLN A 150 13.69 7.55 -1.60
CA GLN A 150 14.30 8.80 -2.06
C GLN A 150 13.67 10.03 -1.39
N TRP A 151 12.35 10.00 -1.17
CA TRP A 151 11.65 11.08 -0.48
C TRP A 151 12.01 11.11 1.00
N ALA A 152 12.11 9.94 1.63
CA ALA A 152 12.54 9.83 3.02
C ALA A 152 13.94 10.42 3.22
N MET A 153 14.91 10.05 2.37
CA MET A 153 16.26 10.64 2.41
C MET A 153 16.25 12.15 2.20
N THR A 154 15.47 12.64 1.23
CA THR A 154 15.33 14.08 1.00
C THR A 154 14.78 14.78 2.24
N ARG A 155 13.73 14.23 2.86
CA ARG A 155 13.13 14.78 4.07
C ARG A 155 14.10 14.78 5.24
N MET A 156 14.77 13.65 5.51
CA MET A 156 15.82 13.53 6.52
C MET A 156 16.83 14.66 6.42
N LEU A 157 17.39 14.88 5.22
CA LEU A 157 18.36 15.96 4.99
C LEU A 157 17.73 17.33 5.25
N THR A 158 16.54 17.61 4.72
CA THR A 158 15.89 18.93 4.81
C THR A 158 15.48 19.34 6.22
N ILE A 159 15.16 18.39 7.10
CA ILE A 159 14.76 18.69 8.48
C ILE A 159 15.94 18.93 9.41
N LEU A 160 17.16 18.49 9.06
CA LEU A 160 18.31 18.62 9.98
C LEU A 160 18.48 20.07 10.46
N PRO A 161 18.89 20.29 11.73
CA PRO A 161 19.16 21.62 12.26
C PRO A 161 20.42 22.23 11.63
N GLN A 162 20.57 23.56 11.75
CA GLN A 162 21.70 24.30 11.17
C GLN A 162 23.07 23.74 11.56
N ARG A 163 23.22 23.25 12.80
CA ARG A 163 24.47 22.65 13.29
C ARG A 163 24.93 21.43 12.47
N LEU A 164 24.02 20.76 11.76
CA LEU A 164 24.28 19.59 10.92
C LEU A 164 24.21 19.91 9.42
N TYR A 165 24.25 21.17 9.00
CA TYR A 165 24.17 21.51 7.57
C TYR A 165 25.40 21.05 6.77
N HIS A 166 26.57 20.96 7.40
CA HIS A 166 27.77 20.41 6.76
C HIS A 166 27.57 18.96 6.30
N PHE A 167 26.79 18.18 7.06
CA PHE A 167 26.41 16.81 6.69
C PHE A 167 25.65 16.75 5.36
N ARG A 168 24.77 17.73 5.06
CA ARG A 168 24.05 17.75 3.77
C ARG A 168 25.03 17.83 2.60
N THR A 169 26.04 18.68 2.74
CA THR A 169 27.06 18.88 1.71
C THR A 169 27.94 17.64 1.55
N SER A 170 28.29 16.96 2.64
CA SER A 170 29.06 15.72 2.57
C SER A 170 28.23 14.58 1.95
N TRP A 171 26.94 14.51 2.24
CA TRP A 171 26.01 13.53 1.69
C TRP A 171 25.72 13.70 0.19
N ASP A 172 25.77 14.92 -0.33
CA ASP A 172 25.59 15.18 -1.77
C ASP A 172 26.68 14.49 -2.64
N ASN A 173 27.84 14.20 -2.05
CA ASN A 173 28.91 13.46 -2.73
C ASN A 173 28.69 11.93 -2.76
N VAL A 174 27.70 11.41 -2.03
CA VAL A 174 27.37 9.98 -2.00
C VAL A 174 26.49 9.63 -3.19
N THR A 175 27.02 8.83 -4.11
CA THR A 175 26.35 8.46 -5.37
C THR A 175 26.19 6.95 -5.55
N GLY A 176 25.28 6.56 -6.45
CA GLY A 176 25.08 5.16 -6.83
C GLY A 176 24.58 4.29 -5.69
N ASN A 177 25.05 3.05 -5.62
CA ASN A 177 24.56 2.02 -4.69
C ASN A 177 24.83 2.34 -3.21
N GLN A 178 25.62 3.36 -2.91
CA GLN A 178 25.87 3.80 -1.53
C GLN A 178 24.83 4.80 -1.02
N ARG A 179 23.95 5.33 -1.89
CA ARG A 179 22.93 6.30 -1.52
C ARG A 179 21.67 5.60 -1.01
N THR A 180 21.77 5.04 0.19
CA THR A 180 20.68 4.32 0.88
C THR A 180 20.39 4.95 2.24
N ILE A 181 19.19 4.74 2.79
CA ILE A 181 18.84 5.25 4.13
C ILE A 181 19.79 4.69 5.20
N SER A 182 20.18 3.42 5.10
CA SER A 182 21.08 2.79 6.07
C SER A 182 22.42 3.52 6.15
N ASN A 183 23.02 3.83 5.00
CA ASN A 183 24.30 4.55 4.94
C ASN A 183 24.15 6.01 5.38
N LEU A 184 22.99 6.64 5.14
CA LEU A 184 22.69 7.98 5.62
C LEU A 184 22.71 8.02 7.14
N ILE A 185 21.96 7.12 7.78
CA ILE A 185 21.84 7.04 9.24
C ILE A 185 23.20 6.74 9.88
N GLU A 186 23.98 5.81 9.31
CA GLU A 186 25.31 5.46 9.82
C GLU A 186 26.27 6.65 9.78
N LYS A 187 26.34 7.36 8.65
CA LYS A 187 27.20 8.56 8.53
C LYS A 187 26.70 9.69 9.43
N LEU A 188 25.39 9.88 9.55
CA LEU A 188 24.81 10.93 10.39
C LEU A 188 25.16 10.70 11.86
N ARG A 189 25.10 9.45 12.33
CA ARG A 189 25.49 9.08 13.70
C ARG A 189 26.91 9.50 14.03
N LEU A 190 27.85 9.27 13.12
CA LEU A 190 29.27 9.64 13.30
C LEU A 190 29.51 11.16 13.37
N GLU A 191 28.60 11.97 12.85
CA GLU A 191 28.69 13.43 12.86
C GLU A 191 28.00 14.05 14.09
N GLU A 192 27.13 13.30 14.78
CA GLU A 192 26.48 13.74 16.01
C GLU A 192 27.31 13.52 17.28
N ASP A 193 28.25 12.58 17.24
CA ASP A 193 29.20 12.25 18.33
C ASP A 193 30.34 13.29 18.46
#